data_AF-A0A4R6YPG0-F1
#
_entry.id   AF-A0A4R6YPG0-F1
#
_cell.length_a   1.000
_cell.length_b   1.000
_cell.length_c   1.000
_cell.angle_alpha   90.00
_cell.angle_beta   90.00
_cell.angle_gamma   90.00
#
_symmetry.space_group_name_H-M   'P 1'
#
loop_
_entity.id
_entity.type
_entity.pdbx_description
1 polymer ?
#
loop_
_entity_poly.entity_id
_entity_poly.type
_entity_poly.pdbx_seq_one_letter_code
_entity_poly.pdbx_strand_id
1 'polypeptide(L)'
;MDADLKLIGTLFEELAEPDWASAFLTGVCEATQSPAGALLQVDVASRRQTLPAYVGQGREMAVAFERKHAEGNPWRPTDEASGPPAGSVVVPDDALPLSALRRTAFWSDFLRPMQIDHGCGLIGFRSPEKVVSLTLLRSARRGVYDAEERAWLGRLAPHWVNACRLRNRLVPNERNESDATRALDALSTAAFFFDERGRCARWNAAADSLLIEGDLVRLRGGHLVAAHPGSGALFASTGATTVLRRRDGSVGGHAAAHRLPGHGALGRARAVVFVDSLTAMRPPLLRQALTALHGLTPREAELAERLATGSDLAETAAAMGVSTEGARTRLKVVFGKAGARNQAALVALVRSLYAVLGQNTSDT
;
A
#
# COMPACT_ATOMS: atom_id res chain seq x y z
N MET A 1 15.72 7.41 -6.83
CA MET A 1 14.53 7.90 -7.56
C MET A 1 14.41 7.22 -8.91
N ASP A 2 15.34 7.38 -9.86
CA ASP A 2 15.18 6.78 -11.20
C ASP A 2 15.17 5.23 -11.18
N ALA A 3 16.02 4.61 -10.35
CA ALA A 3 16.00 3.16 -10.12
C ALA A 3 14.69 2.67 -9.48
N ASP A 4 14.11 3.44 -8.54
CA ASP A 4 12.85 3.10 -7.88
C ASP A 4 11.67 3.17 -8.86
N LEU A 5 11.65 4.19 -9.73
CA LEU A 5 10.61 4.33 -10.76
C LEU A 5 10.70 3.20 -11.79
N LYS A 6 11.92 2.81 -12.18
CA LYS A 6 12.14 1.65 -13.06
C LYS A 6 11.65 0.37 -12.40
N LEU A 7 11.97 0.15 -11.13
CA LEU A 7 11.50 -0.99 -10.35
C LEU A 7 9.96 -1.02 -10.28
N ILE A 8 9.32 0.11 -9.97
CA ILE A 8 7.85 0.23 -9.98
C ILE A 8 7.26 -0.06 -11.37
N GLY A 9 7.94 0.33 -12.44
CA GLY A 9 7.52 0.05 -13.82
C GLY A 9 7.33 -1.45 -14.09
N THR A 10 8.26 -2.29 -13.61
CA THR A 10 8.22 -3.74 -13.87
C THR A 10 6.94 -4.40 -13.34
N LEU A 11 6.36 -3.89 -12.23
CA LEU A 11 5.10 -4.39 -11.68
C LEU A 11 3.94 -4.32 -12.66
N PHE A 12 3.91 -3.29 -13.50
CA PHE A 12 2.77 -2.99 -14.38
C PHE A 12 2.99 -3.49 -15.81
N GLU A 13 4.24 -3.51 -16.26
CA GLU A 13 4.62 -4.01 -17.59
C GLU A 13 4.37 -5.52 -17.74
N GLU A 14 4.60 -6.29 -16.67
CA GLU A 14 4.44 -7.75 -16.66
C GLU A 14 3.08 -8.21 -16.13
N LEU A 15 2.12 -7.30 -15.87
CA LEU A 15 0.83 -7.62 -15.19
C LEU A 15 0.02 -8.76 -15.80
N ALA A 16 0.19 -9.04 -17.09
CA ALA A 16 -0.50 -10.12 -17.79
C ALA A 16 0.18 -11.48 -17.61
N GLU A 17 1.49 -11.52 -17.31
CA GLU A 17 2.29 -12.73 -17.29
C GLU A 17 2.05 -13.59 -16.03
N PRO A 18 2.22 -14.92 -16.08
CA PRO A 18 2.05 -15.79 -14.90
C PRO A 18 2.94 -15.38 -13.72
N ASP A 19 4.14 -14.90 -14.01
CA ASP A 19 5.21 -14.55 -13.08
C ASP A 19 5.38 -13.02 -12.91
N TRP A 20 4.34 -12.24 -13.21
CA TRP A 20 4.25 -10.76 -13.24
C TRP A 20 4.97 -9.92 -12.17
N ALA A 21 5.30 -10.51 -11.02
CA ALA A 21 5.96 -9.83 -9.91
C ALA A 21 7.42 -10.23 -9.75
N SER A 22 7.96 -11.11 -10.61
CA SER A 22 9.30 -11.70 -10.42
C SER A 22 10.41 -10.68 -10.61
N ALA A 23 10.33 -9.84 -11.64
CA ALA A 23 11.29 -8.75 -11.84
C ALA A 23 11.25 -7.75 -10.67
N PHE A 24 10.05 -7.40 -10.21
CA PHE A 24 9.87 -6.52 -9.05
C PHE A 24 10.45 -7.13 -7.77
N LEU A 25 10.09 -8.38 -7.48
CA LEU A 25 10.58 -9.12 -6.31
C LEU A 25 12.12 -9.21 -6.33
N THR A 26 12.72 -9.46 -7.49
CA THR A 26 14.19 -9.50 -7.64
C THR A 26 14.82 -8.16 -7.28
N GLY A 27 14.32 -7.05 -7.85
CA GLY A 27 14.86 -5.73 -7.54
C GLY A 27 14.62 -5.29 -6.09
N VAL A 28 13.50 -5.69 -5.48
CA VAL A 28 13.26 -5.45 -4.05
C VAL A 28 14.26 -6.23 -3.20
N CYS A 29 14.48 -7.51 -3.49
CA CYS A 29 15.48 -8.33 -2.81
C CYS A 29 16.89 -7.74 -2.91
N GLU A 30 17.29 -7.25 -4.08
CA GLU A 30 18.59 -6.59 -4.28
C GLU A 30 18.71 -5.31 -3.44
N ALA A 31 17.68 -4.46 -3.48
CA ALA A 31 17.67 -3.19 -2.76
C ALA A 31 17.70 -3.36 -1.23
N THR A 32 17.05 -4.40 -0.70
CA THR A 32 17.02 -4.70 0.75
C THR A 32 18.07 -5.72 1.18
N GLN A 33 18.96 -6.11 0.26
CA GLN A 33 20.00 -7.12 0.46
C GLN A 33 19.46 -8.45 1.03
N SER A 34 18.27 -8.83 0.56
CA SER A 34 17.57 -10.05 0.95
C SER A 34 17.97 -11.17 -0.01
N PRO A 35 18.73 -12.19 0.44
CA PRO A 35 19.18 -13.30 -0.43
C PRO A 35 18.04 -14.17 -0.95
N ALA A 36 16.86 -14.09 -0.35
CA ALA A 36 15.66 -14.76 -0.83
C ALA A 36 14.41 -13.89 -0.63
N GLY A 37 13.42 -14.11 -1.47
CA GLY A 37 12.11 -13.53 -1.32
C GLY A 37 11.05 -14.31 -2.10
N ALA A 38 9.80 -14.11 -1.74
CA ALA A 38 8.66 -14.81 -2.31
C ALA A 38 7.46 -13.89 -2.48
N LEU A 39 6.73 -14.09 -3.57
CA LEU A 39 5.33 -13.69 -3.63
C LEU A 39 4.51 -14.85 -3.05
N LEU A 40 3.80 -14.58 -1.97
CA LEU A 40 2.91 -15.53 -1.32
C LEU A 40 1.47 -15.16 -1.61
N GLN A 41 0.68 -16.14 -2.00
CA GLN A 41 -0.76 -16.03 -2.11
C GLN A 41 -1.41 -17.08 -1.20
N VAL A 42 -2.40 -16.67 -0.41
CA VAL A 42 -3.13 -17.56 0.49
C VAL A 42 -4.60 -17.52 0.16
N ASP A 43 -5.19 -18.70 -0.04
CA ASP A 43 -6.63 -18.92 -0.04
C ASP A 43 -7.08 -19.15 1.40
N VAL A 44 -7.88 -18.24 1.95
CA VAL A 44 -8.21 -18.21 3.38
C VAL A 44 -9.11 -19.39 3.76
N ALA A 45 -10.08 -19.72 2.90
CA ALA A 45 -11.06 -20.78 3.16
C ALA A 45 -10.40 -22.18 3.20
N SER A 46 -9.53 -22.48 2.24
CA SER A 46 -8.81 -23.76 2.18
C SER A 46 -7.50 -23.76 2.95
N ARG A 47 -7.05 -22.59 3.45
CA ARG A 47 -5.72 -22.34 4.02
C ARG A 47 -4.55 -22.71 3.09
N ARG A 48 -4.82 -22.93 1.80
CA ARG A 48 -3.80 -23.30 0.83
C ARG A 48 -2.95 -22.08 0.50
N GLN A 49 -1.63 -22.27 0.53
CA GLN A 49 -0.69 -21.23 0.12
C GLN A 49 -0.12 -21.56 -1.26
N THR A 50 0.25 -20.56 -2.03
CA THR A 50 0.98 -20.75 -3.28
C THR A 50 2.10 -19.71 -3.36
N LEU A 51 3.13 -20.05 -4.13
CA LEU A 51 4.30 -19.19 -4.35
C LEU A 51 4.38 -18.80 -5.84
N PRO A 52 3.57 -17.83 -6.33
CA PRO A 52 3.60 -17.43 -7.73
C PRO A 52 4.98 -16.94 -8.22
N ALA A 53 5.79 -16.37 -7.33
CA ALA A 53 7.17 -15.97 -7.63
C ALA A 53 8.08 -16.27 -6.44
N TYR A 54 9.34 -16.61 -6.73
CA TYR A 54 10.38 -16.87 -5.73
C TYR A 54 11.75 -16.49 -6.29
N VAL A 55 12.53 -15.78 -5.48
CA VAL A 55 13.90 -15.35 -5.78
C VAL A 55 14.83 -15.91 -4.70
N GLY A 56 16.03 -16.34 -5.09
CA GLY A 56 17.07 -16.81 -4.19
C GLY A 56 17.19 -18.33 -4.08
N GLN A 57 18.08 -18.78 -3.20
CA GLN A 57 18.25 -20.22 -2.92
C GLN A 57 17.10 -20.76 -2.05
N GLY A 58 16.91 -22.09 -2.05
CA GLY A 58 15.93 -22.75 -1.19
C GLY A 58 14.50 -22.78 -1.73
N ARG A 59 14.28 -22.53 -3.03
CA ARG A 59 12.93 -22.62 -3.64
C ARG A 59 12.24 -23.96 -3.40
N GLU A 60 12.97 -25.07 -3.58
CA GLU A 60 12.44 -26.41 -3.34
C GLU A 60 12.00 -26.59 -1.88
N MET A 61 12.78 -26.06 -0.94
CA MET A 61 12.44 -26.08 0.48
C MET A 61 11.22 -25.20 0.79
N ALA A 62 11.12 -24.01 0.18
CA ALA A 62 9.98 -23.11 0.31
C ALA A 62 8.68 -23.74 -0.21
N VAL A 63 8.74 -24.43 -1.34
CA VAL A 63 7.61 -25.20 -1.89
C VAL A 63 7.28 -26.41 -1.00
N ALA A 64 8.28 -27.10 -0.47
CA ALA A 64 8.06 -28.21 0.46
C ALA A 64 7.42 -27.77 1.79
N PHE A 65 7.77 -26.58 2.27
CA PHE A 65 7.19 -25.96 3.45
C PHE A 65 5.70 -25.66 3.28
N GLU A 66 5.33 -25.06 2.14
CA GLU A 66 3.93 -24.78 1.77
C GLU A 66 3.04 -26.02 1.92
N ARG A 67 3.54 -27.19 1.49
CA ARG A 67 2.79 -28.44 1.55
C ARG A 67 2.64 -29.07 2.94
N LYS A 68 3.52 -28.76 3.90
CA LYS A 68 3.68 -29.58 5.12
C LYS A 68 3.66 -28.81 6.44
N HIS A 69 3.99 -27.52 6.46
CA HIS A 69 4.25 -26.77 7.70
C HIS A 69 3.65 -25.35 7.71
N ALA A 70 2.73 -25.04 6.80
CA ALA A 70 2.02 -23.75 6.81
C ALA A 70 1.26 -23.52 8.13
N GLU A 71 0.67 -24.59 8.69
CA GLU A 71 0.04 -24.58 10.01
C GLU A 71 1.12 -24.56 11.10
N GLY A 72 1.33 -23.40 11.73
CA GLY A 72 2.34 -23.21 12.78
C GLY A 72 3.42 -22.18 12.47
N ASN A 73 3.33 -21.47 11.34
CA ASN A 73 4.19 -20.32 11.04
C ASN A 73 3.88 -19.14 11.99
N PRO A 74 4.77 -18.79 12.95
CA PRO A 74 4.52 -17.74 13.92
C PRO A 74 4.66 -16.32 13.33
N TRP A 75 5.10 -16.18 12.08
CA TRP A 75 5.09 -14.91 11.35
C TRP A 75 3.73 -14.61 10.70
N ARG A 76 2.76 -15.51 10.81
CA ARG A 76 1.41 -15.36 10.25
C ARG A 76 0.40 -15.10 11.37
N PRO A 77 -0.65 -14.32 11.10
CA PRO A 77 -1.75 -14.19 12.05
C PRO A 77 -2.49 -15.53 12.18
N THR A 78 -3.08 -15.77 13.35
CA THR A 78 -3.93 -16.95 13.57
C THR A 78 -5.16 -16.96 12.65
N ASP A 79 -5.68 -15.77 12.36
CA ASP A 79 -6.72 -15.54 11.37
C ASP A 79 -6.17 -14.74 10.18
N GLU A 80 -6.16 -15.38 9.01
CA GLU A 80 -5.69 -14.79 7.76
C GLU A 80 -6.66 -13.76 7.18
N ALA A 81 -7.92 -13.70 7.62
CA ALA A 81 -8.80 -12.60 7.22
C ALA A 81 -8.47 -11.31 8.00
N SER A 82 -8.01 -11.43 9.24
CA SER A 82 -7.89 -10.31 10.20
C SER A 82 -6.46 -9.80 10.45
N GLY A 83 -5.52 -10.12 9.55
CA GLY A 83 -4.13 -9.65 9.62
C GLY A 83 -3.93 -8.18 9.23
N PRO A 84 -2.67 -7.70 9.18
CA PRO A 84 -2.36 -6.35 8.71
C PRO A 84 -2.97 -6.07 7.33
N PRO A 85 -3.57 -4.88 7.12
CA PRO A 85 -4.20 -4.54 5.86
C PRO A 85 -3.17 -4.46 4.73
N ALA A 86 -3.65 -4.41 3.50
CA ALA A 86 -2.80 -4.11 2.36
C ALA A 86 -2.02 -2.79 2.56
N GLY A 87 -0.89 -2.65 1.88
CA GLY A 87 0.08 -1.58 2.07
C GLY A 87 0.92 -1.66 3.35
N SER A 88 0.59 -2.55 4.29
CA SER A 88 1.36 -2.71 5.52
C SER A 88 2.73 -3.34 5.25
N VAL A 89 3.77 -2.71 5.79
CA VAL A 89 5.11 -3.30 5.95
C VAL A 89 5.14 -4.00 7.31
N VAL A 90 5.34 -5.32 7.30
CA VAL A 90 5.27 -6.18 8.49
C VAL A 90 6.64 -6.76 8.76
N VAL A 91 7.24 -6.44 9.90
CA VAL A 91 8.52 -7.04 10.29
C VAL A 91 8.28 -7.93 11.51
N PRO A 92 8.34 -9.27 11.37
CA PRO A 92 7.99 -10.18 12.45
C PRO A 92 8.81 -10.02 13.72
N ASP A 93 10.06 -9.53 13.61
CA ASP A 93 10.94 -9.24 14.75
C ASP A 93 10.30 -8.28 15.78
N ASP A 94 9.36 -7.42 15.36
CA ASP A 94 8.67 -6.48 16.24
C ASP A 94 7.72 -7.20 17.23
N ALA A 95 7.19 -8.36 16.83
CA ALA A 95 6.26 -9.17 17.63
C ALA A 95 6.92 -10.44 18.20
N LEU A 96 7.91 -10.98 17.50
CA LEU A 96 8.60 -12.22 17.82
C LEU A 96 10.12 -12.03 17.69
N PRO A 97 10.82 -11.68 18.77
CA PRO A 97 12.28 -11.54 18.76
C PRO A 97 12.97 -12.83 18.31
N LEU A 98 14.13 -12.69 17.63
CA LEU A 98 14.90 -13.82 17.10
C LEU A 98 15.19 -14.92 18.15
N SER A 99 15.44 -14.55 19.40
CA SER A 99 15.66 -15.51 20.49
C SER A 99 14.44 -16.41 20.74
N ALA A 100 13.23 -15.88 20.59
CA ALA A 100 12.00 -16.65 20.70
C ALA A 100 11.74 -17.47 19.43
N LEU A 101 11.96 -16.88 18.25
CA LEU A 101 11.82 -17.55 16.95
C LEU A 101 12.68 -18.82 16.88
N ARG A 102 13.94 -18.76 17.34
CA ARG A 102 14.89 -19.89 17.35
C ARG A 102 14.45 -21.10 18.16
N ARG A 103 13.44 -20.95 19.03
CA ARG A 103 12.86 -22.03 19.84
C ARG A 103 11.67 -22.70 19.17
N THR A 104 11.27 -22.25 17.98
CA THR A 104 10.13 -22.80 17.25
C THR A 104 10.59 -23.88 16.26
N ALA A 105 9.72 -24.88 16.02
CA ALA A 105 9.92 -25.86 14.96
C ALA A 105 10.02 -25.19 13.58
N PHE A 106 9.25 -24.11 13.37
CA PHE A 106 9.33 -23.29 12.18
C PHE A 106 10.76 -22.79 11.89
N TRP A 107 11.50 -22.35 12.91
CA TRP A 107 12.87 -21.95 12.68
C TRP A 107 13.81 -23.13 12.47
N SER A 108 13.74 -24.18 13.31
CA SER A 108 14.67 -25.31 13.23
C SER A 108 14.52 -26.10 11.94
N ASP A 109 13.30 -26.30 11.48
CA ASP A 109 12.97 -27.24 10.41
C ASP A 109 12.94 -26.55 9.05
N PHE A 110 12.68 -25.23 9.02
CA PHE A 110 12.51 -24.49 7.77
C PHE A 110 13.50 -23.34 7.58
N LEU A 111 13.56 -22.37 8.51
CA LEU A 111 14.39 -21.18 8.31
C LEU A 111 15.90 -21.47 8.43
N ARG A 112 16.29 -22.30 9.41
CA ARG A 112 17.70 -22.61 9.70
C ARG A 112 18.40 -23.30 8.52
N PRO A 113 17.85 -24.34 7.86
CA PRO A 113 18.45 -24.93 6.66
C PRO A 113 18.66 -23.92 5.52
N MET A 114 17.78 -22.92 5.43
CA MET A 114 17.87 -21.84 4.44
C MET A 114 18.77 -20.68 4.88
N GLN A 115 19.37 -20.77 6.08
CA GLN A 115 20.19 -19.70 6.69
C GLN A 115 19.43 -18.37 6.84
N ILE A 116 18.14 -18.45 7.15
CA ILE A 116 17.26 -17.30 7.36
C ILE A 116 17.02 -17.12 8.86
N ASP A 117 17.03 -15.86 9.29
CA ASP A 117 16.72 -15.47 10.67
C ASP A 117 15.72 -14.31 10.75
N HIS A 118 15.59 -13.51 9.69
CA HIS A 118 14.75 -12.31 9.65
C HIS A 118 13.84 -12.30 8.43
N GLY A 119 12.65 -11.71 8.60
CA GLY A 119 11.63 -11.59 7.57
C GLY A 119 11.12 -10.15 7.44
N CYS A 120 10.63 -9.78 6.26
CA CYS A 120 9.82 -8.58 6.08
C CYS A 120 8.72 -8.85 5.07
N GLY A 121 7.48 -8.58 5.44
CA GLY A 121 6.30 -8.70 4.61
C GLY A 121 5.86 -7.36 4.04
N LEU A 122 5.38 -7.33 2.81
CA LEU A 122 4.62 -6.22 2.24
C LEU A 122 3.27 -6.74 1.74
N ILE A 123 2.19 -6.38 2.43
CA ILE A 123 0.84 -6.86 2.09
C ILE A 123 0.34 -6.12 0.85
N GLY A 124 -0.06 -6.84 -0.18
CA GLY A 124 -0.58 -6.28 -1.44
C GLY A 124 -2.09 -6.38 -1.56
N PHE A 125 -2.67 -7.42 -0.97
CA PHE A 125 -4.11 -7.64 -0.98
C PHE A 125 -4.53 -8.46 0.24
N ARG A 126 -5.68 -8.15 0.83
CA ARG A 126 -6.33 -8.95 1.86
C ARG A 126 -7.85 -8.82 1.72
N SER A 127 -8.53 -9.96 1.73
CA SER A 127 -9.97 -10.11 1.85
C SER A 127 -10.28 -11.35 2.70
N PRO A 128 -11.54 -11.58 3.09
CA PRO A 128 -11.95 -12.80 3.78
C PRO A 128 -11.62 -14.10 3.02
N GLU A 129 -11.43 -14.03 1.70
CA GLU A 129 -11.15 -15.18 0.84
C GLU A 129 -9.68 -15.31 0.46
N LYS A 130 -8.93 -14.19 0.39
CA LYS A 130 -7.61 -14.18 -0.23
C LYS A 130 -6.63 -13.18 0.38
N VAL A 131 -5.38 -13.60 0.53
CA VAL A 131 -4.25 -12.74 0.93
C VAL A 131 -3.15 -12.82 -0.13
N VAL A 132 -2.53 -11.69 -0.46
CA VAL A 132 -1.33 -11.61 -1.31
C VAL A 132 -0.29 -10.73 -0.63
N SER A 133 0.94 -11.24 -0.50
CA SER A 133 2.04 -10.51 0.14
C SER A 133 3.39 -10.85 -0.49
N LEU A 134 4.29 -9.87 -0.54
CA LEU A 134 5.72 -10.15 -0.72
C LEU A 134 6.33 -10.48 0.64
N THR A 135 7.24 -11.45 0.66
CA THR A 135 8.01 -11.83 1.83
C THR A 135 9.48 -11.80 1.47
N LEU A 136 10.27 -11.01 2.18
CA LEU A 136 11.71 -10.87 2.02
C LEU A 136 12.40 -11.58 3.18
N LEU A 137 13.44 -12.35 2.90
CA LEU A 137 14.10 -13.23 3.86
C LEU A 137 15.59 -12.93 3.91
N ARG A 138 16.16 -12.78 5.11
CA ARG A 138 17.61 -12.57 5.28
C ARG A 138 18.19 -13.23 6.52
N SER A 139 19.51 -13.39 6.52
CA SER A 139 20.27 -14.04 7.59
C SER A 139 20.55 -13.10 8.76
N ALA A 140 20.90 -13.66 9.92
CA ALA A 140 21.34 -12.89 11.08
C ALA A 140 22.53 -11.97 10.80
N ARG A 141 23.38 -12.28 9.81
CA ARG A 141 24.54 -11.45 9.44
C ARG A 141 24.14 -10.09 8.87
N ARG A 142 22.94 -9.98 8.28
CA ARG A 142 22.39 -8.70 7.78
C ARG A 142 21.59 -7.95 8.83
N GLY A 143 21.07 -8.65 9.84
CA GLY A 143 20.27 -8.05 10.92
C GLY A 143 18.81 -7.79 10.52
N VAL A 144 18.08 -7.12 11.41
CA VAL A 144 16.64 -6.81 11.27
C VAL A 144 16.44 -5.68 10.26
N TYR A 145 15.31 -5.68 9.54
CA TYR A 145 14.93 -4.58 8.63
C TYR A 145 14.81 -3.27 9.40
N ASP A 146 15.60 -2.28 9.01
CA ASP A 146 15.69 -1.01 9.74
C ASP A 146 14.60 -0.01 9.32
N ALA A 147 14.61 1.17 9.95
CA ALA A 147 13.61 2.20 9.69
C ALA A 147 13.70 2.78 8.26
N GLU A 148 14.88 2.81 7.65
CA GLU A 148 15.09 3.35 6.30
C GLU A 148 14.55 2.36 5.25
N GLU A 149 14.86 1.08 5.40
CA GLU A 149 14.35 0.00 4.55
C GLU A 149 12.82 -0.09 4.63
N ARG A 150 12.26 -0.04 5.84
CA ARG A 150 10.80 -0.02 6.05
C ARG A 150 10.15 1.21 5.42
N ALA A 151 10.76 2.39 5.57
CA ALA A 151 10.26 3.62 4.95
C ALA A 151 10.35 3.57 3.42
N TRP A 152 11.37 2.92 2.86
CA TRP A 152 11.51 2.68 1.43
C TRP A 152 10.43 1.72 0.91
N LEU A 153 10.21 0.58 1.58
CA LEU A 153 9.11 -0.33 1.26
C LEU A 153 7.73 0.35 1.38
N GLY A 154 7.55 1.23 2.37
CA GLY A 154 6.35 2.04 2.53
C GLY A 154 6.08 2.98 1.36
N ARG A 155 7.12 3.44 0.65
CA ARG A 155 6.95 4.23 -0.59
C ARG A 155 6.55 3.36 -1.78
N LEU A 156 6.96 2.09 -1.82
CA LEU A 156 6.55 1.14 -2.86
C LEU A 156 5.12 0.60 -2.65
N ALA A 157 4.67 0.57 -1.40
CA ALA A 157 3.42 -0.04 -0.96
C ALA A 157 2.19 0.38 -1.79
N PRO A 158 1.93 1.67 -2.10
CA PRO A 158 0.75 2.05 -2.87
C PRO A 158 0.75 1.44 -4.28
N HIS A 159 1.91 1.38 -4.92
CA HIS A 159 2.05 0.82 -6.27
C HIS A 159 1.89 -0.71 -6.26
N TRP A 160 2.46 -1.36 -5.25
CA TRP A 160 2.29 -2.80 -5.02
C TRP A 160 0.80 -3.17 -4.84
N VAL A 161 0.09 -2.44 -3.99
CA VAL A 161 -1.34 -2.64 -3.74
C VAL A 161 -2.16 -2.45 -5.02
N ASN A 162 -1.88 -1.39 -5.78
CA ASN A 162 -2.57 -1.14 -7.05
C ASN A 162 -2.32 -2.25 -8.08
N ALA A 163 -1.08 -2.74 -8.19
CA ALA A 163 -0.74 -3.84 -9.07
C ALA A 163 -1.44 -5.15 -8.64
N CYS A 164 -1.45 -5.50 -7.35
CA CYS A 164 -2.19 -6.66 -6.84
C CYS A 164 -3.69 -6.58 -7.10
N ARG A 165 -4.29 -5.40 -6.91
CA ARG A 165 -5.71 -5.16 -7.19
C ARG A 165 -6.05 -5.39 -8.65
N LEU A 166 -5.27 -4.81 -9.57
CA LEU A 166 -5.43 -5.07 -11.00
C LEU A 166 -5.25 -6.55 -11.29
N ARG A 167 -4.16 -7.16 -10.86
CA ARG A 167 -3.87 -8.58 -11.11
C ARG A 167 -5.00 -9.49 -10.65
N ASN A 168 -5.52 -9.30 -9.44
CA ASN A 168 -6.63 -10.11 -8.91
C ASN A 168 -7.91 -10.02 -9.75
N ARG A 169 -8.11 -8.91 -10.48
CA ARG A 169 -9.26 -8.70 -11.36
C ARG A 169 -8.98 -9.13 -12.82
N LEU A 170 -7.71 -9.26 -13.20
CA LEU A 170 -7.27 -9.67 -14.54
C LEU A 170 -7.03 -11.18 -14.67
N VAL A 171 -6.87 -11.91 -13.57
CA VAL A 171 -6.75 -13.38 -13.61
C VAL A 171 -8.07 -13.98 -14.11
N PRO A 172 -8.06 -14.86 -15.13
CA PRO A 172 -9.28 -15.24 -15.84
C PRO A 172 -10.16 -16.15 -14.99
N ASN A 173 -11.33 -15.65 -14.60
CA ASN A 173 -12.54 -16.46 -14.73
C ASN A 173 -13.19 -15.98 -16.04
N GLU A 174 -12.93 -16.73 -17.12
CA GLU A 174 -13.47 -16.59 -18.48
C GLU A 174 -14.95 -16.11 -18.48
N ARG A 175 -15.42 -15.10 -19.24
CA ARG A 175 -15.50 -15.14 -20.72
C ARG A 175 -15.86 -13.82 -21.44
N ASN A 176 -16.08 -12.67 -20.80
CA ASN A 176 -16.59 -11.46 -21.49
C ASN A 176 -15.90 -10.14 -21.10
N GLU A 177 -15.78 -9.19 -22.05
CA GLU A 177 -15.35 -7.80 -21.80
C GLU A 177 -16.23 -7.07 -20.75
N SER A 178 -17.50 -7.48 -20.62
CA SER A 178 -18.42 -7.00 -19.60
C SER A 178 -17.96 -7.33 -18.18
N ASP A 179 -17.32 -8.50 -17.99
CA ASP A 179 -16.87 -8.96 -16.69
C ASP A 179 -15.60 -8.23 -16.24
N ALA A 180 -14.70 -7.92 -17.19
CA ALA A 180 -13.53 -7.08 -16.92
C ALA A 180 -13.93 -5.66 -16.50
N THR A 181 -15.00 -5.10 -17.09
CA THR A 181 -15.53 -3.78 -16.68
C THR A 181 -16.11 -3.83 -15.27
N ARG A 182 -16.98 -4.82 -14.98
CA ARG A 182 -17.52 -5.03 -13.62
C ARG A 182 -16.44 -5.30 -12.58
N ALA A 183 -15.38 -6.02 -12.97
CA ALA A 183 -14.26 -6.32 -12.10
C ALA A 183 -13.46 -5.06 -11.72
N LEU A 184 -13.33 -4.10 -12.64
CA LEU A 184 -12.71 -2.79 -12.37
C LEU A 184 -13.61 -1.88 -11.52
N ASP A 185 -14.93 -1.93 -11.70
CA ASP A 185 -15.91 -1.16 -10.91
C ASP A 185 -15.92 -1.55 -9.43
N ALA A 186 -15.56 -2.78 -9.11
CA ALA A 186 -15.41 -3.24 -7.73
C ALA A 186 -14.12 -2.78 -7.03
N LEU A 187 -13.28 -1.97 -7.69
CA LEU A 187 -12.11 -1.35 -7.05
C LEU A 187 -12.52 -0.07 -6.32
N SER A 188 -12.17 0.04 -5.03
CA SER A 188 -12.42 1.24 -4.22
C SER A 188 -11.53 2.43 -4.58
N THR A 189 -10.37 2.18 -5.18
CA THR A 189 -9.48 3.25 -5.68
C THR A 189 -9.90 3.65 -7.09
N ALA A 190 -9.99 4.95 -7.34
CA ALA A 190 -10.29 5.49 -8.66
C ALA A 190 -9.17 5.16 -9.64
N ALA A 191 -9.53 4.55 -10.77
CA ALA A 191 -8.59 4.17 -11.82
C ALA A 191 -9.07 4.71 -13.17
N PHE A 192 -8.18 5.41 -13.87
CA PHE A 192 -8.40 5.97 -15.20
C PHE A 192 -7.45 5.29 -16.19
N PHE A 193 -7.95 4.79 -17.32
CA PHE A 193 -7.17 4.06 -18.32
C PHE A 193 -7.06 4.86 -19.61
N PHE A 194 -5.86 4.92 -20.18
CA PHE A 194 -5.52 5.82 -21.28
C PHE A 194 -5.06 5.09 -22.52
N ASP A 195 -5.43 5.60 -23.69
CA ASP A 195 -4.94 5.12 -24.99
C ASP A 195 -3.50 5.60 -25.29
N GLU A 196 -2.95 5.18 -26.43
CA GLU A 196 -1.61 5.58 -26.91
C GLU A 196 -1.46 7.10 -27.16
N ARG A 197 -2.58 7.82 -27.27
CA ARG A 197 -2.64 9.28 -27.47
C ARG A 197 -2.82 10.02 -26.15
N GLY A 198 -2.81 9.32 -25.02
CA GLY A 198 -3.00 9.91 -23.68
C GLY A 198 -4.43 10.36 -23.40
N ARG A 199 -5.42 9.85 -24.13
CA ARG A 199 -6.84 10.12 -23.85
C ARG A 199 -7.40 9.06 -22.92
N CYS A 200 -8.17 9.50 -21.93
CA CYS A 200 -8.87 8.64 -20.99
C CYS A 200 -9.99 7.91 -21.73
N ALA A 201 -9.78 6.61 -21.96
CA ALA A 201 -10.71 5.77 -22.71
C ALA A 201 -11.71 5.06 -21.79
N ARG A 202 -11.30 4.74 -20.56
CA ARG A 202 -12.12 4.00 -19.57
C ARG A 202 -11.77 4.41 -18.15
N TRP A 203 -12.70 4.26 -17.22
CA TRP A 203 -12.48 4.43 -15.78
C TRP A 203 -13.50 3.60 -15.00
N ASN A 204 -13.28 3.41 -13.70
CA ASN A 204 -14.16 2.63 -12.83
C ASN A 204 -15.17 3.49 -12.05
N ALA A 205 -16.11 2.86 -11.36
CA ALA A 205 -17.12 3.53 -10.52
C ALA A 205 -16.54 4.53 -9.48
N ALA A 206 -15.41 4.21 -8.85
CA ALA A 206 -14.74 5.13 -7.93
C ALA A 206 -14.22 6.39 -8.64
N ALA A 207 -13.65 6.23 -9.85
CA ALA A 207 -13.23 7.36 -10.67
C ALA A 207 -14.42 8.18 -11.18
N ASP A 208 -15.54 7.55 -11.50
CA ASP A 208 -16.77 8.23 -11.89
C ASP A 208 -17.27 9.16 -10.77
N SER A 209 -17.26 8.68 -9.54
CA SER A 209 -17.60 9.48 -8.35
C SER A 209 -16.71 10.71 -8.20
N LEU A 210 -15.38 10.57 -8.42
CA LEU A 210 -14.46 11.71 -8.38
C LEU A 210 -14.69 12.71 -9.52
N LEU A 211 -15.09 12.24 -10.70
CA LEU A 211 -15.41 13.11 -11.84
C LEU A 211 -16.71 13.90 -11.59
N ILE A 212 -17.73 13.26 -10.98
CA ILE A 212 -18.99 13.90 -10.59
C ILE A 212 -18.74 14.99 -9.53
N GLU A 213 -17.94 14.68 -8.50
CA GLU A 213 -17.54 15.68 -7.48
C GLU A 213 -16.74 16.82 -8.13
N GLY A 214 -15.86 16.47 -9.07
CA GLY A 214 -15.10 17.41 -9.89
C GLY A 214 -14.16 18.31 -9.09
N ASP A 215 -13.83 17.92 -7.86
CA ASP A 215 -13.05 18.72 -6.92
C ASP A 215 -11.56 18.37 -6.89
N LEU A 216 -11.20 17.12 -7.22
CA LEU A 216 -9.80 16.65 -7.31
C LEU A 216 -9.31 16.55 -8.76
N VAL A 217 -10.11 15.95 -9.63
CA VAL A 217 -9.76 15.70 -11.04
C VAL A 217 -10.95 15.96 -11.95
N ARG A 218 -10.68 16.24 -13.23
CA ARG A 218 -11.68 16.45 -14.27
C ARG A 218 -11.21 15.88 -15.60
N LEU A 219 -12.16 15.62 -16.49
CA LEU A 219 -11.87 15.35 -17.90
C LEU A 219 -12.08 16.63 -18.74
N ARG A 220 -11.06 17.01 -19.52
CA ARG A 220 -11.14 18.11 -20.50
C ARG A 220 -10.70 17.59 -21.87
N GLY A 221 -11.62 17.57 -22.83
CA GLY A 221 -11.33 17.05 -24.18
C GLY A 221 -10.82 15.60 -24.19
N GLY A 222 -11.25 14.78 -23.22
CA GLY A 222 -10.77 13.40 -23.05
C GLY A 222 -9.45 13.26 -22.29
N HIS A 223 -8.85 14.34 -21.79
CA HIS A 223 -7.64 14.28 -20.96
C HIS A 223 -7.98 14.46 -19.48
N LEU A 224 -7.36 13.65 -18.62
CA LEU A 224 -7.48 13.80 -17.17
C LEU A 224 -6.58 14.95 -16.70
N VAL A 225 -7.17 15.91 -16.00
CA VAL A 225 -6.50 17.08 -15.45
C VAL A 225 -6.81 17.23 -13.97
N ALA A 226 -5.87 17.76 -13.20
CA ALA A 226 -6.15 18.15 -11.82
C ALA A 226 -7.15 19.31 -11.79
N ALA A 227 -8.04 19.33 -10.81
CA ALA A 227 -9.03 20.40 -10.67
C ALA A 227 -8.41 21.73 -10.25
N HIS A 228 -7.32 21.69 -9.45
CA HIS A 228 -6.60 22.86 -8.97
C HIS A 228 -5.25 23.03 -9.70
N PRO A 229 -4.93 24.23 -10.23
CA PRO A 229 -3.69 24.50 -10.99
C PRO A 229 -2.39 24.26 -10.21
N GLY A 230 -2.43 24.42 -8.88
CA GLY A 230 -1.30 24.12 -7.98
C GLY A 230 -1.06 22.63 -7.73
N SER A 231 -1.78 21.74 -8.42
CA SER A 231 -1.48 20.31 -8.46
C SER A 231 -0.49 20.03 -9.59
N GLY A 232 0.42 19.08 -9.41
CA GLY A 232 1.37 18.70 -10.45
C GLY A 232 0.71 18.04 -11.67
N ALA A 233 1.49 17.81 -12.73
CA ALA A 233 1.02 17.09 -13.91
C ALA A 233 0.76 15.61 -13.58
N LEU A 234 -0.43 15.11 -13.88
CA LEU A 234 -0.85 13.73 -13.58
C LEU A 234 -0.08 12.66 -14.37
N PHE A 235 0.60 13.07 -15.44
CA PHE A 235 1.35 12.20 -16.36
C PHE A 235 2.85 12.49 -16.39
N ALA A 236 3.40 13.15 -15.37
CA ALA A 236 4.80 13.58 -15.40
C ALA A 236 5.79 12.42 -15.59
N SER A 237 5.60 11.31 -14.90
CA SER A 237 6.42 10.09 -15.05
C SER A 237 5.75 8.86 -14.44
N THR A 238 6.08 7.69 -14.99
CA THR A 238 5.62 6.39 -14.49
C THR A 238 6.18 6.13 -13.09
N GLY A 239 5.33 5.74 -12.15
CA GLY A 239 5.68 5.46 -10.76
C GLY A 239 5.81 6.70 -9.87
N ALA A 240 5.75 7.92 -10.44
CA ALA A 240 5.79 9.13 -9.63
C ALA A 240 4.41 9.44 -9.04
N THR A 241 4.42 9.81 -7.76
CA THR A 241 3.22 10.25 -7.06
C THR A 241 3.08 11.76 -7.16
N THR A 242 1.91 12.21 -7.63
CA THR A 242 1.53 13.61 -7.75
C THR A 242 0.55 13.98 -6.64
N VAL A 243 0.84 15.04 -5.89
CA VAL A 243 -0.10 15.56 -4.89
C VAL A 243 -1.26 16.29 -5.58
N LEU A 244 -2.48 15.94 -5.22
CA LEU A 244 -3.71 16.56 -5.71
C LEU A 244 -4.26 17.54 -4.68
N ARG A 245 -4.61 18.73 -5.16
CA ARG A 245 -5.32 19.73 -4.37
C ARG A 245 -6.77 19.84 -4.81
N ARG A 246 -7.64 20.08 -3.83
CA ARG A 246 -9.04 20.47 -4.03
C ARG A 246 -9.13 21.87 -4.62
N ARG A 247 -10.31 22.29 -5.07
CA ARG A 247 -10.53 23.65 -5.61
C ARG A 247 -10.18 24.76 -4.62
N ASP A 248 -10.38 24.52 -3.33
CA ASP A 248 -10.04 25.46 -2.26
C ASP A 248 -8.52 25.56 -1.99
N GLY A 249 -7.71 24.75 -2.68
CA GLY A 249 -6.27 24.70 -2.55
C GLY A 249 -5.78 23.74 -1.46
N SER A 250 -6.66 23.14 -0.64
CA SER A 250 -6.30 22.13 0.35
C SER A 250 -5.79 20.85 -0.32
N VAL A 251 -4.90 20.10 0.35
CA VAL A 251 -4.47 18.78 -0.16
C VAL A 251 -5.63 17.81 0.02
N GLY A 252 -6.11 17.22 -1.06
CA GLY A 252 -7.26 16.31 -1.03
C GLY A 252 -6.98 14.92 -1.56
N GLY A 253 -5.80 14.65 -2.10
CA GLY A 253 -5.48 13.33 -2.63
C GLY A 253 -4.07 13.20 -3.18
N HIS A 254 -3.80 12.05 -3.79
CA HIS A 254 -2.64 11.84 -4.63
C HIS A 254 -2.99 10.99 -5.86
N ALA A 255 -2.20 11.15 -6.92
CA ALA A 255 -2.31 10.36 -8.13
C ALA A 255 -0.99 9.63 -8.42
N ALA A 256 -1.07 8.41 -8.94
CA ALA A 256 0.08 7.65 -9.42
C ALA A 256 -0.20 7.12 -10.82
N ALA A 257 0.71 7.40 -11.76
CA ALA A 257 0.59 6.97 -13.15
C ALA A 257 1.49 5.77 -13.45
N HIS A 258 0.98 4.79 -14.19
CA HIS A 258 1.70 3.59 -14.59
C HIS A 258 1.54 3.29 -16.07
N ARG A 259 2.60 2.82 -16.72
CA ARG A 259 2.53 2.27 -18.08
C ARG A 259 1.93 0.87 -18.03
N LEU A 260 1.20 0.52 -19.08
CA LEU A 260 0.60 -0.79 -19.25
C LEU A 260 1.08 -1.42 -20.57
N PRO A 261 1.13 -2.76 -20.66
CA PRO A 261 1.59 -3.46 -21.85
C PRO A 261 0.71 -3.21 -23.09
N GLY A 262 -0.58 -2.90 -22.89
CA GLY A 262 -1.53 -2.63 -23.96
C GLY A 262 -1.93 -3.86 -24.77
N HIS A 263 -2.04 -5.00 -24.08
CA HIS A 263 -2.65 -6.24 -24.56
C HIS A 263 -3.32 -7.01 -23.41
N GLY A 264 -3.94 -8.15 -23.70
CA GLY A 264 -4.62 -9.00 -22.72
C GLY A 264 -5.92 -8.38 -22.19
N ALA A 265 -6.28 -8.68 -20.94
CA ALA A 265 -7.53 -8.22 -20.32
C ALA A 265 -7.62 -6.69 -20.11
N LEU A 266 -6.51 -5.96 -20.26
CA LEU A 266 -6.46 -4.50 -20.25
C LEU A 266 -6.68 -3.86 -21.64
N GLY A 267 -6.83 -4.68 -22.69
CA GLY A 267 -7.08 -4.23 -24.05
C GLY A 267 -5.99 -3.29 -24.57
N ARG A 268 -6.39 -2.21 -25.25
CA ARG A 268 -5.46 -1.23 -25.86
C ARG A 268 -4.95 -0.15 -24.89
N ALA A 269 -5.27 -0.25 -23.59
CA ALA A 269 -4.84 0.74 -22.61
C ALA A 269 -3.30 0.72 -22.46
N ARG A 270 -2.67 1.88 -22.62
CA ARG A 270 -1.20 2.07 -22.53
C ARG A 270 -0.76 2.67 -21.21
N ALA A 271 -1.67 3.26 -20.47
CA ALA A 271 -1.40 3.77 -19.13
C ALA A 271 -2.63 3.67 -18.23
N VAL A 272 -2.38 3.65 -16.93
CA VAL A 272 -3.39 3.80 -15.89
C VAL A 272 -2.97 4.88 -14.90
N VAL A 273 -3.90 5.71 -14.46
CA VAL A 273 -3.71 6.65 -13.36
C VAL A 273 -4.63 6.24 -12.23
N PHE A 274 -4.03 5.94 -11.08
CA PHE A 274 -4.77 5.75 -9.83
C PHE A 274 -4.89 7.08 -9.12
N VAL A 275 -6.08 7.38 -8.61
CA VAL A 275 -6.33 8.54 -7.76
C VAL A 275 -6.87 8.05 -6.43
N ASP A 276 -6.18 8.43 -5.36
CA ASP A 276 -6.59 8.16 -3.99
C ASP A 276 -7.01 9.49 -3.34
N SER A 277 -8.26 9.54 -2.90
CA SER A 277 -8.86 10.70 -2.25
C SER A 277 -8.70 10.59 -0.74
N LEU A 278 -8.11 11.60 -0.12
CA LEU A 278 -8.01 11.70 1.35
C LEU A 278 -9.39 11.85 2.02
N THR A 279 -10.46 12.13 1.25
CA THR A 279 -11.83 12.24 1.75
C THR A 279 -12.51 10.88 1.96
N ALA A 280 -11.99 9.77 1.41
CA ALA A 280 -12.63 8.45 1.46
C ALA A 280 -12.59 7.76 2.83
N MET A 281 -12.16 8.45 3.90
CA MET A 281 -11.95 7.85 5.22
C MET A 281 -12.51 8.72 6.35
N ARG A 282 -13.35 8.12 7.20
CA ARG A 282 -14.07 8.83 8.26
C ARG A 282 -13.07 9.31 9.36
N PRO A 283 -13.04 10.61 9.72
CA PRO A 283 -12.23 11.16 10.81
C PRO A 283 -12.27 10.39 12.16
N PRO A 284 -13.38 9.75 12.57
CA PRO A 284 -13.43 8.95 13.81
C PRO A 284 -12.46 7.76 13.84
N LEU A 285 -12.25 7.06 12.71
CA LEU A 285 -11.40 5.86 12.67
C LEU A 285 -9.91 6.23 12.80
N LEU A 286 -9.48 7.31 12.14
CA LEU A 286 -8.12 7.81 12.32
C LEU A 286 -7.89 8.25 13.78
N ARG A 287 -8.85 8.97 14.37
CA ARG A 287 -8.73 9.41 15.76
C ARG A 287 -8.64 8.24 16.74
N GLN A 288 -9.43 7.18 16.49
CA GLN A 288 -9.36 5.94 17.26
C GLN A 288 -8.00 5.24 17.10
N ALA A 289 -7.45 5.16 15.89
CA ALA A 289 -6.14 4.57 15.67
C ALA A 289 -5.01 5.37 16.32
N LEU A 290 -5.02 6.69 16.21
CA LEU A 290 -4.08 7.58 16.91
C LEU A 290 -4.16 7.41 18.43
N THR A 291 -5.38 7.22 18.95
CA THR A 291 -5.60 6.94 20.38
C THR A 291 -5.03 5.58 20.77
N ALA A 292 -5.35 4.53 20.01
CA ALA A 292 -4.98 3.16 20.34
C ALA A 292 -3.47 2.86 20.14
N LEU A 293 -2.86 3.39 19.07
CA LEU A 293 -1.48 3.07 18.69
C LEU A 293 -0.46 4.00 19.35
N HIS A 294 -0.85 5.23 19.67
CA HIS A 294 0.07 6.26 20.15
C HIS A 294 -0.36 6.87 21.50
N GLY A 295 -1.45 6.39 22.10
CA GLY A 295 -1.93 6.88 23.40
C GLY A 295 -2.37 8.35 23.39
N LEU A 296 -2.75 8.88 22.23
CA LEU A 296 -3.31 10.23 22.14
C LEU A 296 -4.69 10.26 22.79
N THR A 297 -4.99 11.33 23.51
CA THR A 297 -6.36 11.59 23.96
C THR A 297 -7.24 11.99 22.76
N PRO A 298 -8.58 11.90 22.86
CA PRO A 298 -9.46 12.28 21.75
C PRO A 298 -9.21 13.69 21.20
N ARG A 299 -8.88 14.63 22.09
CA ARG A 299 -8.60 16.03 21.75
C ARG A 299 -7.22 16.23 21.12
N GLU A 300 -6.25 15.38 21.47
CA GLU A 300 -4.93 15.35 20.83
C GLU A 300 -4.99 14.71 19.44
N ALA A 301 -5.77 13.64 19.29
CA ALA A 301 -5.99 12.97 18.01
C ALA A 301 -6.72 13.88 17.01
N GLU A 302 -7.70 14.67 17.48
CA GLU A 302 -8.34 15.70 16.65
C GLU A 302 -7.36 16.79 16.19
N LEU A 303 -6.49 17.27 17.09
CA LEU A 303 -5.45 18.25 16.73
C LEU A 303 -4.49 17.70 15.66
N ALA A 304 -4.05 16.44 15.82
CA ALA A 304 -3.15 15.79 14.88
C ALA A 304 -3.80 15.54 13.51
N GLU A 305 -5.06 15.14 13.48
CA GLU A 305 -5.83 14.91 12.25
C GLU A 305 -6.02 16.21 11.45
N ARG A 306 -6.49 17.28 12.09
CA ARG A 306 -6.72 18.59 11.43
C ARG A 306 -5.43 19.21 10.86
N LEU A 307 -4.33 19.10 11.59
CA LEU A 307 -3.03 19.56 11.10
C LEU A 307 -2.48 18.71 9.95
N ALA A 308 -2.83 17.43 9.89
CA ALA A 308 -2.41 16.53 8.82
C ALA A 308 -3.27 16.64 7.55
N THR A 309 -4.53 17.07 7.68
CA THR A 309 -5.43 17.37 6.54
C THR A 309 -5.19 18.75 5.93
N GLY A 310 -4.25 19.53 6.47
CA GLY A 310 -3.71 20.73 5.82
C GLY A 310 -4.20 22.05 6.39
N SER A 311 -4.95 22.05 7.51
CA SER A 311 -5.25 23.28 8.24
C SER A 311 -3.99 23.84 8.89
N ASP A 312 -3.87 25.17 8.94
CA ASP A 312 -2.81 25.80 9.73
C ASP A 312 -3.13 25.74 11.24
N LEU A 313 -2.12 26.01 12.09
CA LEU A 313 -2.27 25.90 13.54
C LEU A 313 -3.24 26.92 14.12
N ALA A 314 -3.38 28.10 13.50
CA ALA A 314 -4.25 29.16 13.98
C ALA A 314 -5.72 28.84 13.67
N GLU A 315 -6.01 28.39 12.45
CA GLU A 315 -7.32 27.88 12.04
C GLU A 315 -7.74 26.68 12.88
N THR A 316 -6.81 25.75 13.12
CA THR A 316 -7.07 24.57 13.95
C THR A 316 -7.37 24.97 15.39
N ALA A 317 -6.63 25.93 15.95
CA ALA A 317 -6.87 26.43 17.30
C ALA A 317 -8.26 27.08 17.43
N ALA A 318 -8.63 27.92 16.47
CA ALA A 318 -9.94 28.56 16.41
C ALA A 318 -11.07 27.52 16.31
N ALA A 319 -10.94 26.53 15.43
CA ALA A 319 -11.92 25.45 15.27
C ALA A 319 -12.08 24.57 16.52
N MET A 320 -11.03 24.44 17.33
CA MET A 320 -11.03 23.65 18.57
C MET A 320 -11.40 24.46 19.83
N GLY A 321 -11.68 25.77 19.68
CA GLY A 321 -12.02 26.66 20.79
C GLY A 321 -10.86 26.85 21.78
N VAL A 322 -9.61 26.87 21.30
CA VAL A 322 -8.40 27.06 22.12
C VAL A 322 -7.55 28.20 21.57
N SER A 323 -6.68 28.78 22.40
CA SER A 323 -5.71 29.76 21.94
C SER A 323 -4.62 29.09 21.08
N THR A 324 -4.02 29.85 20.15
CA THR A 324 -2.91 29.36 19.31
C THR A 324 -1.73 28.86 20.15
N GLU A 325 -1.41 29.54 21.25
CA GLU A 325 -0.37 29.09 22.20
C GLU A 325 -0.77 27.82 22.96
N GLY A 326 -2.06 27.65 23.29
CA GLY A 326 -2.59 26.41 23.84
C GLY A 326 -2.49 25.23 22.86
N ALA A 327 -2.80 25.47 21.58
CA ALA A 327 -2.65 24.50 20.51
C ALA A 327 -1.17 24.12 20.29
N ARG A 328 -0.26 25.11 20.28
CA ARG A 328 1.19 24.88 20.16
C ARG A 328 1.75 24.04 21.32
N THR A 329 1.30 24.32 22.54
CA THR A 329 1.69 23.53 23.73
C THR A 329 1.21 22.09 23.61
N ARG A 330 -0.05 21.89 23.22
CA ARG A 330 -0.64 20.55 23.03
C ARG A 330 0.01 19.80 21.87
N LEU A 331 0.43 20.50 20.83
CA LEU A 331 1.15 19.93 19.69
C LEU A 331 2.51 19.34 20.09
N LYS A 332 3.23 19.96 21.05
CA LYS A 332 4.47 19.37 21.59
C LYS A 332 4.22 18.05 22.32
N VAL A 333 3.11 17.94 23.04
CA VAL A 333 2.70 16.69 23.71
C VAL A 333 2.35 15.63 22.66
N VAL A 334 1.61 16.01 21.62
CA VAL A 334 1.31 15.14 20.47
C VAL A 334 2.59 14.62 19.82
N PHE A 335 3.59 15.48 19.58
CA PHE A 335 4.89 15.07 19.05
C PHE A 335 5.58 14.02 19.91
N GLY A 336 5.61 14.23 21.24
CA GLY A 336 6.17 13.26 22.17
C GLY A 336 5.47 11.90 22.12
N LYS A 337 4.14 11.89 22.15
CA LYS A 337 3.33 10.65 22.12
C LYS A 337 3.37 9.92 20.78
N ALA A 338 3.38 10.68 19.69
CA ALA A 338 3.40 10.16 18.33
C ALA A 338 4.82 9.82 17.82
N GLY A 339 5.87 10.08 18.60
CA GLY A 339 7.26 9.91 18.16
C GLY A 339 7.68 10.85 17.02
N ALA A 340 6.93 11.93 16.80
CA ALA A 340 7.19 12.88 15.72
C ALA A 340 8.13 13.99 16.20
N ARG A 341 9.14 14.34 15.39
CA ARG A 341 10.10 15.41 15.74
C ARG A 341 9.63 16.81 15.35
N ASN A 342 8.66 16.90 14.45
CA ASN A 342 8.10 18.14 13.96
C ASN A 342 6.74 17.88 13.28
N GLN A 343 6.07 18.94 12.85
CA GLN A 343 4.76 18.86 12.20
C GLN A 343 4.82 18.03 10.92
N ALA A 344 5.86 18.17 10.10
CA ALA A 344 6.00 17.38 8.87
C ALA A 344 6.07 15.86 9.15
N ALA A 345 6.78 15.45 10.21
CA ALA A 345 6.85 14.06 10.65
C ALA A 345 5.50 13.55 11.19
N LEU A 346 4.75 14.40 11.90
CA LEU A 346 3.39 14.08 12.34
C LEU A 346 2.44 13.90 11.14
N VAL A 347 2.52 14.79 10.14
CA VAL A 347 1.74 14.65 8.90
C VAL A 347 2.11 13.36 8.16
N ALA A 348 3.39 13.00 8.10
CA ALA A 348 3.82 11.74 7.48
C ALA A 348 3.28 10.51 8.22
N LEU A 349 3.32 10.52 9.56
CA LEU A 349 2.74 9.45 10.39
C LEU A 349 1.23 9.33 10.15
N VAL A 350 0.50 10.45 10.23
CA VAL A 350 -0.94 10.46 10.01
C VAL A 350 -1.27 10.00 8.59
N ARG A 351 -0.48 10.36 7.59
CA ARG A 351 -0.59 9.83 6.22
C ARG A 351 -0.30 8.34 6.12
N SER A 352 0.66 7.80 6.87
CA SER A 352 0.87 6.34 6.91
C SER A 352 -0.29 5.62 7.58
N LEU A 353 -0.86 6.20 8.65
CA LEU A 353 -2.07 5.66 9.28
C LEU A 353 -3.27 5.76 8.35
N TYR A 354 -3.39 6.85 7.59
CA TYR A 354 -4.38 6.96 6.52
C TYR A 354 -4.18 5.87 5.47
N ALA A 355 -2.96 5.64 4.99
CA ALA A 355 -2.66 4.59 4.02
C ALA A 355 -3.00 3.18 4.55
N VAL A 356 -2.93 2.95 5.86
CA VAL A 356 -3.26 1.68 6.51
C VAL A 356 -4.76 1.54 6.78
N LEU A 357 -5.43 2.59 7.25
CA LEU A 357 -6.84 2.58 7.65
C LEU A 357 -7.81 2.71 6.47
N GLY A 358 -7.40 3.36 5.38
CA GLY A 358 -8.18 3.47 4.14
C GLY A 358 -8.36 2.14 3.40
N GLN A 359 -7.75 1.07 3.89
CA GLN A 359 -7.79 -0.26 3.30
C GLN A 359 -8.72 -1.24 4.04
N ASN A 360 -9.32 -0.82 5.15
CA ASN A 360 -10.13 -1.67 6.04
C ASN A 360 -11.65 -1.47 5.94
N THR A 361 -12.15 -0.60 5.06
CA THR A 361 -13.60 -0.34 4.94
C THR A 361 -14.12 -0.77 3.57
N SER A 362 -14.19 -2.08 3.37
CA SER A 362 -15.15 -2.70 2.46
C SER A 362 -15.88 -3.75 3.29
N ASP A 363 -17.08 -3.38 3.73
CA ASP A 363 -18.18 -4.20 4.27
C ASP A 363 -18.85 -3.54 5.48
N THR A 364 -19.88 -2.75 5.17
CA THR A 364 -21.19 -2.82 5.82
C THR A 364 -22.25 -2.62 4.75
#